data_AF-A0A1Q7JCF5-F1
#
_entry.id   AF-A0A1Q7JCF5-F1
#
_cell.length_a   1.000
_cell.length_b   1.000
_cell.length_c   1.000
_cell.angle_alpha   90.00
_cell.angle_beta   90.00
_cell.angle_gamma   90.00
#
_symmetry.space_group_name_H-M   'P 1'
#
loop_
_entity.id
_entity.type
_entity.pdbx_description
1 polymer ?
#
loop_
_entity_poly.entity_id
_entity_poly.type
_entity_poly.pdbx_seq_one_letter_code
_entity_poly.pdbx_strand_id
1 'polypeptide(L)'
;MATAAIKASATQAQSGMSSASTNTEASIGLQGIGSAVGGAAASGNVSTVDLSTGLQDPGQLAAAALAPSSGSVHQALRLSGASNAATSIPVGCVRRDPGTGSPTLTPPGPACAADTYLEVDYDNGDVVKVTWSETATSFDLKFEVTMGPWTGTNLHYTGNLNGNTATVGVSGSMQFSRSGSLVHVNADFSVTYVVSVSQGTNSTTVNISVSGTATDHIALVRAHENFGLGLENSTSGQTTTGTVRWNGGVGIDLLKADGVTTDHSVAFNVNATVTTQTTGTASTTTWSLNGDVEYDGAVAGNLVTKNNQVYVDWTDGMEDTFDPSVLAHQL
;
A
#
# COMPACT_ATOMS: atom_id res chain seq x y z
N MET A 1 2.94 -4.28 -34.47
CA MET A 1 3.15 -5.73 -34.32
C MET A 1 4.11 -5.94 -33.16
N ALA A 2 3.74 -6.78 -32.21
CA ALA A 2 4.54 -7.05 -31.02
C ALA A 2 5.90 -7.66 -31.41
N THR A 3 6.98 -7.11 -30.86
CA THR A 3 8.34 -7.63 -31.04
C THR A 3 8.79 -8.35 -29.78
N ALA A 4 9.87 -9.12 -29.85
CA ALA A 4 10.47 -9.74 -28.67
C ALA A 4 10.87 -8.70 -27.59
N ALA A 5 11.29 -7.50 -28.01
CA ALA A 5 11.63 -6.41 -27.09
C ALA A 5 10.39 -5.87 -26.34
N ILE A 6 9.25 -5.74 -27.04
CA ILE A 6 7.98 -5.33 -26.42
C ILE A 6 7.51 -6.36 -25.39
N LYS A 7 7.57 -7.65 -25.74
CA LYS A 7 7.19 -8.73 -24.82
C LYS A 7 8.10 -8.78 -23.58
N ALA A 8 9.42 -8.66 -23.78
CA ALA A 8 10.38 -8.59 -22.68
C ALA A 8 10.14 -7.38 -21.78
N SER A 9 9.83 -6.22 -22.36
CA SER A 9 9.47 -5.00 -21.63
C SER A 9 8.19 -5.19 -20.81
N ALA A 10 7.18 -5.87 -21.36
CA ALA A 10 5.95 -6.19 -20.63
C ALA A 10 6.19 -7.17 -19.47
N THR A 11 7.05 -8.18 -19.64
CA THR A 11 7.45 -9.08 -18.55
C THR A 11 8.25 -8.36 -17.47
N GLN A 12 9.16 -7.46 -17.85
CA GLN A 12 9.89 -6.61 -16.91
C GLN A 12 8.93 -5.69 -16.15
N ALA A 13 7.98 -5.08 -16.86
CA ALA A 13 6.94 -4.24 -16.27
C ALA A 13 6.10 -5.03 -15.24
N GLN A 14 5.72 -6.28 -15.54
CA GLN A 14 5.04 -7.15 -14.57
C GLN A 14 5.87 -7.40 -13.31
N SER A 15 7.17 -7.66 -13.47
CA SER A 15 8.07 -7.83 -12.32
C SER A 15 8.23 -6.55 -11.51
N GLY A 16 8.30 -5.40 -12.20
CA GLY A 16 8.36 -4.07 -11.58
C GLY A 16 7.10 -3.71 -10.80
N MET A 17 5.91 -4.09 -11.29
CA MET A 17 4.65 -3.94 -10.54
C MET A 17 4.68 -4.68 -9.20
N SER A 18 5.24 -5.89 -9.15
CA SER A 18 5.39 -6.63 -7.89
C SER A 18 6.33 -5.93 -6.90
N SER A 19 7.46 -5.36 -7.38
CA SER A 19 8.37 -4.57 -6.52
C SER A 19 7.68 -3.31 -5.98
N ALA A 20 6.98 -2.58 -6.86
CA ALA A 20 6.20 -1.41 -6.46
C ALA A 20 5.12 -1.78 -5.44
N SER A 21 4.45 -2.93 -5.59
CA SER A 21 3.49 -3.46 -4.61
C SER A 21 4.13 -3.68 -3.25
N THR A 22 5.27 -4.38 -3.19
CA THR A 22 5.99 -4.60 -1.92
C THR A 22 6.39 -3.28 -1.25
N ASN A 23 6.84 -2.30 -2.03
CA ASN A 23 7.16 -0.97 -1.52
C ASN A 23 5.90 -0.26 -0.98
N THR A 24 4.79 -0.32 -1.71
CA THR A 24 3.49 0.20 -1.28
C THR A 24 3.02 -0.45 0.03
N GLU A 25 3.04 -1.77 0.12
CA GLU A 25 2.66 -2.53 1.32
C GLU A 25 3.56 -2.20 2.52
N ALA A 26 4.87 -2.08 2.30
CA ALA A 26 5.80 -1.64 3.33
C ALA A 26 5.49 -0.21 3.82
N SER A 27 5.10 0.69 2.92
CA SER A 27 4.66 2.05 3.27
C SER A 27 3.40 2.04 4.15
N ILE A 28 2.46 1.12 3.91
CA ILE A 28 1.27 0.92 4.74
C ILE A 28 1.67 0.39 6.12
N GLY A 29 2.63 -0.53 6.18
CA GLY A 29 3.19 -1.02 7.45
C GLY A 29 3.78 0.11 8.31
N LEU A 30 4.58 1.00 7.70
CA LEU A 30 5.15 2.17 8.39
C LEU A 30 4.08 3.16 8.87
N GLN A 31 3.03 3.37 8.08
CA GLN A 31 1.86 4.17 8.49
C GLN A 31 1.24 3.59 9.77
N GLY A 32 1.04 2.27 9.82
CA GLY A 32 0.47 1.56 10.97
C GLY A 32 1.31 1.76 12.23
N ILE A 33 2.63 1.65 12.12
CA ILE A 33 3.56 1.90 13.23
C ILE A 33 3.45 3.35 13.70
N GLY A 34 3.55 4.33 12.79
CA GLY A 34 3.46 5.76 13.13
C GLY A 34 2.13 6.12 13.80
N SER A 35 1.02 5.58 13.29
CA SER A 35 -0.32 5.77 13.86
C SER A 35 -0.46 5.13 15.25
N ALA A 36 0.08 3.93 15.46
CA ALA A 36 0.04 3.25 16.75
C ALA A 36 0.82 4.03 17.82
N VAL A 37 2.04 4.47 17.51
CA VAL A 37 2.88 5.24 18.44
C VAL A 37 2.30 6.63 18.69
N GLY A 38 1.85 7.33 17.65
CA GLY A 38 1.19 8.64 17.77
C GLY A 38 -0.08 8.57 18.63
N GLY A 39 -0.91 7.53 18.44
CA GLY A 39 -2.11 7.30 19.24
C GLY A 39 -1.82 6.95 20.70
N ALA A 40 -0.81 6.11 20.95
CA ALA A 40 -0.37 5.76 22.29
C ALA A 40 0.12 7.01 23.05
N ALA A 41 0.96 7.84 22.42
CA ALA A 41 1.45 9.09 22.98
C ALA A 41 0.30 10.09 23.24
N ALA A 42 -0.62 10.25 22.28
CA ALA A 42 -1.79 11.12 22.43
C ALA A 42 -2.72 10.70 23.57
N SER A 43 -2.87 9.40 23.80
CA SER A 43 -3.65 8.86 24.93
C SER A 43 -2.96 9.01 26.29
N GLY A 44 -1.69 9.43 26.32
CA GLY A 44 -0.86 9.50 27.52
C GLY A 44 -0.34 8.14 28.01
N ASN A 45 -0.49 7.08 27.22
CA ASN A 45 -0.06 5.73 27.59
C ASN A 45 0.74 5.06 26.45
N VAL A 46 2.07 5.09 26.58
CA VAL A 46 3.00 4.47 25.63
C VAL A 46 3.43 3.05 26.02
N SER A 47 2.90 2.47 27.09
CA SER A 47 3.32 1.14 27.58
C SER A 47 3.09 0.00 26.58
N THR A 48 2.27 0.22 25.55
CA THR A 48 1.95 -0.72 24.48
C THR A 48 2.86 -0.60 23.25
N VAL A 49 3.74 0.41 23.21
CA VAL A 49 4.68 0.62 22.10
C VAL A 49 5.80 -0.41 22.19
N ASP A 50 5.92 -1.29 21.18
CA ASP A 50 7.06 -2.21 21.11
C ASP A 50 8.30 -1.47 20.60
N LEU A 51 9.31 -1.34 21.46
CA LEU A 51 10.61 -0.75 21.13
C LEU A 51 11.68 -1.82 20.82
N SER A 52 11.39 -3.10 21.05
CA SER A 52 12.40 -4.17 21.08
C SER A 52 12.81 -4.69 19.71
N THR A 53 11.91 -4.60 18.73
CA THR A 53 12.11 -5.18 17.40
C THR A 53 12.59 -4.16 16.36
N GLY A 54 12.50 -2.87 16.67
CA GLY A 54 12.81 -1.81 15.71
C GLY A 54 11.81 -1.71 14.57
N LEU A 55 12.17 -0.97 13.52
CA LEU A 55 11.45 -1.04 12.26
C LEU A 55 11.83 -2.33 11.53
N GLN A 56 10.82 -3.15 11.24
CA GLN A 56 10.96 -4.38 10.48
C GLN A 56 11.49 -4.11 9.07
N ASP A 57 12.07 -5.11 8.41
CA ASP A 57 12.51 -4.93 7.03
C ASP A 57 11.32 -4.85 6.04
N PRO A 58 11.51 -4.31 4.82
CA PRO A 58 10.40 -4.06 3.89
C PRO A 58 9.55 -5.30 3.61
N GLY A 59 10.17 -6.48 3.46
CA GLY A 59 9.45 -7.73 3.20
C GLY A 59 8.59 -8.18 4.39
N GLN A 60 9.05 -7.97 5.61
CA GLN A 60 8.26 -8.24 6.83
C GLN A 60 7.10 -7.27 6.98
N LEU A 61 7.31 -5.97 6.72
CA LEU A 61 6.24 -4.97 6.73
C LEU A 61 5.19 -5.27 5.66
N ALA A 62 5.64 -5.61 4.44
CA ALA A 62 4.77 -5.98 3.34
C ALA A 62 3.93 -7.23 3.66
N ALA A 63 4.57 -8.29 4.17
CA ALA A 63 3.87 -9.50 4.61
C ALA A 63 2.87 -9.22 5.75
N ALA A 64 3.19 -8.30 6.66
CA ALA A 64 2.30 -7.88 7.74
C ALA A 64 1.11 -7.05 7.23
N ALA A 65 1.30 -6.24 6.18
CA ALA A 65 0.22 -5.50 5.53
C ALA A 65 -0.74 -6.42 4.76
N LEU A 66 -0.21 -7.46 4.11
CA LEU A 66 -1.00 -8.47 3.40
C LEU A 66 -1.66 -9.51 4.31
N ALA A 67 -1.16 -9.71 5.54
CA ALA A 67 -1.79 -10.58 6.50
C ALA A 67 -3.14 -9.97 6.90
N PRO A 68 -4.29 -10.61 6.58
CA PRO A 68 -5.58 -10.10 7.01
C PRO A 68 -5.60 -10.18 8.53
N SER A 69 -5.29 -9.07 9.20
CA SER A 69 -5.62 -8.95 10.60
C SER A 69 -7.13 -9.17 10.67
N SER A 70 -7.56 -10.05 11.57
CA SER A 70 -8.96 -10.42 11.79
C SER A 70 -9.84 -9.27 12.30
N GLY A 71 -9.41 -8.03 12.05
CA GLY A 71 -10.07 -6.76 12.27
C GLY A 71 -9.76 -5.74 11.17
N SER A 72 -9.76 -6.19 9.90
CA SER A 72 -10.14 -5.45 8.69
C SER A 72 -9.32 -4.20 8.34
N VAL A 73 -9.54 -3.68 7.12
CA VAL A 73 -9.04 -2.44 6.49
C VAL A 73 -9.26 -1.15 7.35
N HIS A 74 -9.67 -1.30 8.61
CA HIS A 74 -9.95 -0.27 9.60
C HIS A 74 -8.71 0.38 10.22
N GLN A 75 -7.51 -0.22 10.13
CA GLN A 75 -6.31 0.36 10.75
C GLN A 75 -5.86 1.68 10.08
N ALA A 76 -6.07 1.83 8.77
CA ALA A 76 -5.69 3.04 8.04
C ALA A 76 -6.61 4.25 8.35
N LEU A 77 -7.81 4.01 8.89
CA LEU A 77 -8.84 5.05 9.05
C LEU A 77 -9.54 5.06 10.43
N ARG A 78 -9.16 4.15 11.34
CA ARG A 78 -9.76 3.95 12.69
C ARG A 78 -11.29 4.13 12.71
N LEU A 79 -12.00 3.53 11.75
CA LEU A 79 -13.46 3.67 11.57
C LEU A 79 -14.33 3.16 12.73
N SER A 80 -13.77 2.67 13.84
CA SER A 80 -14.56 2.10 14.96
C SER A 80 -13.96 2.24 16.36
N GLY A 81 -12.94 3.07 16.56
CA GLY A 81 -12.38 3.33 17.90
C GLY A 81 -12.91 4.63 18.50
N ALA A 82 -13.07 4.68 19.83
CA ALA A 82 -13.13 5.98 20.52
C ALA A 82 -11.86 6.76 20.14
N SER A 83 -12.01 7.78 19.30
CA SER A 83 -10.89 8.61 18.87
C SER A 83 -10.33 9.31 20.11
N ASN A 84 -9.08 8.99 20.47
CA ASN A 84 -8.29 9.80 21.39
C ASN A 84 -7.71 10.99 20.63
N ALA A 85 -8.57 11.74 19.92
CA ALA A 85 -8.17 12.70 18.91
C ALA A 85 -7.06 13.62 19.43
N ALA A 86 -5.85 13.42 18.90
CA ALA A 86 -4.73 14.32 19.15
C ALA A 86 -4.99 15.63 18.40
N THR A 87 -5.72 16.56 19.04
CA THR A 87 -5.95 17.91 18.48
C THR A 87 -4.66 18.75 18.44
N SER A 88 -3.61 18.31 19.14
CA SER A 88 -2.26 18.85 19.11
C SER A 88 -1.25 17.73 18.92
N ILE A 89 -0.14 18.02 18.22
CA ILE A 89 0.95 17.08 17.99
C ILE A 89 1.54 16.61 19.34
N PRO A 90 1.59 15.31 19.64
CA PRO A 90 2.33 14.80 20.79
C PRO A 90 3.81 15.12 20.64
N VAL A 91 4.44 15.60 21.73
CA VAL A 91 5.85 15.98 21.76
C VAL A 91 6.61 15.23 22.85
N GLY A 92 7.89 14.98 22.65
CA GLY A 92 8.75 14.25 23.56
C GLY A 92 9.39 13.02 22.93
N CYS A 93 10.03 12.18 23.75
CA CYS A 93 10.80 11.03 23.31
C CYS A 93 10.26 9.75 23.96
N VAL A 94 9.75 8.83 23.16
CA VAL A 94 9.40 7.46 23.57
C VAL A 94 10.65 6.62 23.53
N ARG A 95 11.04 6.08 24.68
CA ARG A 95 12.21 5.21 24.82
C ARG A 95 12.06 4.26 25.98
N ARG A 96 12.90 3.24 26.01
CA ARG A 96 12.91 2.29 27.12
C ARG A 96 13.46 2.97 28.38
N ASP A 97 12.67 2.94 29.44
CA ASP A 97 13.13 3.38 30.76
C ASP A 97 14.12 2.34 31.31
N PRO A 98 15.35 2.73 31.68
CA PRO A 98 16.38 1.80 32.11
C PRO A 98 16.12 1.18 33.49
N GLY A 99 15.24 1.78 34.31
CA GLY A 99 14.90 1.27 35.64
C GLY A 99 13.76 0.24 35.63
N THR A 100 12.81 0.39 34.72
CA THR A 100 11.61 -0.47 34.61
C THR A 100 11.65 -1.40 33.40
N GLY A 101 12.50 -1.11 32.41
CA GLY A 101 12.52 -1.80 31.13
C GLY A 101 11.30 -1.51 30.25
N SER A 102 10.39 -0.62 30.64
CA SER A 102 9.16 -0.31 29.91
C SER A 102 9.30 0.93 29.03
N PRO A 103 8.59 1.01 27.89
CA PRO A 103 8.49 2.23 27.11
C PRO A 103 7.92 3.38 27.96
N THR A 104 8.57 4.54 27.88
CA THR A 104 8.18 5.75 28.63
C THR A 104 8.28 6.96 27.73
N LEU A 105 7.30 7.87 27.83
CA LEU A 105 7.31 9.16 27.15
C LEU A 105 8.06 10.18 28.02
N THR A 106 9.26 10.55 27.61
CA THR A 106 10.00 11.66 28.23
C THR A 106 9.53 12.98 27.64
N PRO A 107 9.12 13.97 28.45
CA PRO A 107 8.78 15.29 27.93
C PRO A 107 10.00 16.03 27.36
N PRO A 108 9.78 17.06 26.53
CA PRO A 108 10.85 17.91 26.00
C PRO A 108 11.70 18.53 27.11
N GLY A 109 13.01 18.59 26.92
CA GLY A 109 13.96 19.12 27.89
C GLY A 109 15.38 18.59 27.68
N PRO A 110 16.27 18.69 28.69
CA PRO A 110 17.67 18.30 28.56
C PRO A 110 17.90 16.84 28.14
N ALA A 111 16.95 15.96 28.45
CA ALA A 111 16.99 14.56 28.08
C ALA A 111 16.30 14.25 26.74
N CYS A 112 15.54 15.19 26.16
CA CYS A 112 14.75 14.97 24.95
C CYS A 112 14.59 16.28 24.17
N ALA A 113 15.18 16.38 22.98
CA ALA A 113 15.13 17.59 22.17
C ALA A 113 13.85 17.73 21.33
N ALA A 114 13.00 16.70 21.28
CA ALA A 114 11.81 16.64 20.45
C ALA A 114 10.67 17.51 21.02
N ASP A 115 10.68 18.82 20.72
CA ASP A 115 9.74 19.81 21.24
C ASP A 115 8.59 20.16 20.27
N THR A 116 8.67 19.73 19.01
CA THR A 116 7.61 19.90 18.01
C THR A 116 7.14 18.59 17.38
N TYR A 117 7.69 17.45 17.80
CA TYR A 117 7.40 16.12 17.27
C TYR A 117 7.59 15.05 18.35
N LEU A 118 7.14 13.83 18.07
CA LEU A 118 7.41 12.66 18.88
C LEU A 118 8.63 11.93 18.32
N GLU A 119 9.69 11.78 19.12
CA GLU A 119 10.83 10.92 18.79
C GLU A 119 10.61 9.53 19.37
N VAL A 120 10.93 8.49 18.62
CA VAL A 120 10.85 7.10 19.06
C VAL A 120 12.22 6.48 18.92
N ASP A 121 12.82 6.15 20.06
CA ASP A 121 14.12 5.48 20.14
C ASP A 121 13.88 3.97 20.30
N TYR A 122 14.13 3.21 19.24
CA TYR A 122 14.06 1.76 19.27
C TYR A 122 15.37 1.15 19.80
N ASP A 123 15.28 -0.02 20.42
CA ASP A 123 16.43 -0.69 21.04
C ASP A 123 17.48 -1.16 20.02
N ASN A 124 17.09 -1.30 18.76
CA ASN A 124 17.98 -1.68 17.66
C ASN A 124 18.79 -0.48 17.10
N GLY A 125 18.57 0.73 17.62
CA GLY A 125 19.22 1.96 17.16
C GLY A 125 18.44 2.70 16.07
N ASP A 126 17.22 2.27 15.72
CA ASP A 126 16.35 3.08 14.87
C ASP A 126 15.85 4.30 15.66
N VAL A 127 15.90 5.46 15.03
CA VAL A 127 15.30 6.68 15.58
C VAL A 127 14.34 7.26 14.57
N VAL A 128 13.11 7.41 15.01
CA VAL A 128 11.98 7.83 14.17
C VAL A 128 11.38 9.10 14.74
N LYS A 129 11.18 10.10 13.87
CA LYS A 129 10.35 11.25 14.16
C LYS A 129 8.95 11.00 13.62
N VAL A 130 7.98 11.13 14.51
CA VAL A 130 6.56 11.01 14.21
C VAL A 130 5.89 12.34 14.51
N THR A 131 5.29 12.94 13.48
CA THR A 131 4.32 14.03 13.68
C THR A 131 2.94 13.44 13.48
N TRP A 132 2.08 13.51 14.49
CA TRP A 132 0.73 12.98 14.43
C TRP A 132 -0.27 14.05 14.87
N SER A 133 -1.26 14.32 14.03
CA SER A 133 -2.44 15.09 14.41
C SER A 133 -3.67 14.48 13.78
N GLU A 134 -4.80 14.51 14.49
CA GLU A 134 -6.05 14.00 13.96
C GLU A 134 -7.25 14.81 14.46
N THR A 135 -8.31 14.76 13.67
CA THR A 135 -9.66 15.19 14.04
C THR A 135 -10.58 13.98 13.98
N ALA A 136 -11.88 14.17 14.25
CA ALA A 136 -12.86 13.11 14.10
C ALA A 136 -12.97 12.57 12.66
N THR A 137 -12.53 13.34 11.66
CA THR A 137 -12.71 13.00 10.23
C THR A 137 -11.43 13.11 9.43
N SER A 138 -10.28 13.40 10.03
CA SER A 138 -9.03 13.55 9.27
C SER A 138 -7.82 13.21 10.12
N PHE A 139 -6.71 12.84 9.46
CA PHE A 139 -5.41 12.75 10.13
C PHE A 139 -4.30 13.28 9.22
N ASP A 140 -3.22 13.73 9.85
CA ASP A 140 -1.95 14.08 9.22
C ASP A 140 -0.83 13.38 10.01
N LEU A 141 -0.13 12.46 9.32
CA LEU A 141 0.97 11.67 9.87
C LEU A 141 2.21 11.93 9.03
N LYS A 142 3.29 12.37 9.67
CA LYS A 142 4.62 12.38 9.06
C LYS A 142 5.51 11.40 9.79
N PHE A 143 6.20 10.58 9.02
CA PHE A 143 7.08 9.52 9.49
C PHE A 143 8.45 9.72 8.85
N GLU A 144 9.42 10.15 9.65
CA GLU A 144 10.80 10.39 9.22
C GLU A 144 11.74 9.51 10.02
N VAL A 145 12.65 8.79 9.36
CA VAL A 145 13.66 7.98 10.04
C VAL A 145 15.01 8.67 9.94
N THR A 146 15.60 9.00 11.10
CA THR A 146 16.86 9.74 11.19
C THR A 146 18.06 8.89 11.54
N MET A 147 17.86 7.70 12.10
CA MET A 147 18.92 6.75 12.39
C MET A 147 18.42 5.32 12.16
N GLY A 148 19.34 4.42 11.81
CA GLY A 148 19.04 3.01 11.54
C GLY A 148 18.96 2.64 10.06
N PRO A 149 18.61 1.39 9.71
CA PRO A 149 18.56 0.90 8.34
C PRO A 149 17.59 1.67 7.43
N TRP A 150 16.57 2.31 8.00
CA TRP A 150 15.54 3.05 7.28
C TRP A 150 15.87 4.54 7.07
N THR A 151 17.07 4.98 7.46
CA THR A 151 17.50 6.39 7.36
C THR A 151 17.30 6.94 5.95
N GLY A 152 16.70 8.12 5.84
CA GLY A 152 16.32 8.75 4.57
C GLY A 152 14.86 8.53 4.17
N THR A 153 14.14 7.68 4.90
CA THR A 153 12.67 7.58 4.80
C THR A 153 12.02 8.84 5.35
N ASN A 154 11.14 9.44 4.55
CA ASN A 154 10.30 10.58 4.89
C ASN A 154 8.96 10.43 4.15
N LEU A 155 7.96 9.93 4.86
CA LEU A 155 6.63 9.66 4.32
C LEU A 155 5.61 10.55 5.01
N HIS A 156 4.72 11.15 4.22
CA HIS A 156 3.60 11.96 4.67
C HIS A 156 2.30 11.27 4.25
N TYR A 157 1.49 10.94 5.25
CA TYR A 157 0.18 10.34 5.07
C TYR A 157 -0.90 11.32 5.50
N THR A 158 -1.90 11.47 4.66
CA THR A 158 -3.07 12.29 4.96
C THR A 158 -4.32 11.46 4.83
N GLY A 159 -5.21 11.54 5.82
CA GLY A 159 -6.50 10.88 5.78
C GLY A 159 -7.64 11.88 5.87
N ASN A 160 -8.72 11.60 5.16
CA ASN A 160 -9.98 12.32 5.29
C ASN A 160 -11.16 11.35 5.18
N LEU A 161 -12.18 11.55 6.00
CA LEU A 161 -13.43 10.83 6.01
C LEU A 161 -14.57 11.81 5.72
N ASN A 162 -15.29 11.56 4.64
CA ASN A 162 -16.47 12.34 4.25
C ASN A 162 -17.66 11.40 4.07
N GLY A 163 -18.53 11.34 5.09
CA GLY A 163 -19.63 10.37 5.13
C GLY A 163 -19.10 8.94 5.11
N ASN A 164 -19.48 8.17 4.09
CA ASN A 164 -19.05 6.78 3.91
C ASN A 164 -17.83 6.63 2.98
N THR A 165 -17.19 7.74 2.61
CA THR A 165 -16.01 7.73 1.75
C THR A 165 -14.82 8.18 2.56
N ALA A 166 -13.76 7.37 2.51
CA ALA A 166 -12.49 7.67 3.10
C ALA A 166 -11.43 7.82 2.02
N THR A 167 -10.53 8.77 2.21
CA THR A 167 -9.42 9.04 1.32
C THR A 167 -8.13 9.02 2.13
N VAL A 168 -7.14 8.27 1.65
CA VAL A 168 -5.80 8.22 2.21
C VAL A 168 -4.81 8.55 1.12
N GLY A 169 -4.00 9.57 1.33
CA GLY A 169 -2.85 9.90 0.48
C GLY A 169 -1.56 9.48 1.17
N VAL A 170 -0.60 9.00 0.38
CA VAL A 170 0.79 8.80 0.79
C VAL A 170 1.70 9.53 -0.18
N SER A 171 2.66 10.27 0.35
CA SER A 171 3.67 10.97 -0.44
C SER A 171 5.03 10.98 0.25
N GLY A 172 6.10 11.11 -0.53
CA GLY A 172 7.46 11.21 -0.01
C GLY A 172 8.35 10.05 -0.45
N SER A 173 9.44 9.82 0.28
CA SER A 173 10.46 8.84 -0.09
C SER A 173 10.64 7.78 0.99
N MET A 174 10.92 6.56 0.57
CA MET A 174 11.23 5.43 1.43
C MET A 174 12.60 4.88 1.08
N GLN A 175 13.43 4.72 2.11
CA GLN A 175 14.78 4.21 1.97
C GLN A 175 15.04 3.10 2.99
N PHE A 176 15.68 2.03 2.55
CA PHE A 176 16.15 0.97 3.43
C PHE A 176 17.53 0.51 2.99
N SER A 177 18.43 0.26 3.94
CA SER A 177 19.72 -0.36 3.71
C SER A 177 20.18 -1.13 4.94
N ARG A 178 20.43 -2.43 4.80
CA ARG A 178 21.02 -3.24 5.88
C ARG A 178 22.52 -3.41 5.65
N SER A 179 23.34 -3.13 6.65
CA SER A 179 24.79 -3.33 6.57
C SER A 179 25.11 -4.80 6.24
N GLY A 180 25.85 -5.04 5.15
CA GLY A 180 26.33 -6.38 4.78
C GLY A 180 25.36 -7.26 3.98
N SER A 181 24.21 -6.74 3.50
CA SER A 181 23.31 -7.46 2.59
C SER A 181 22.79 -6.57 1.46
N LEU A 182 22.44 -7.15 0.31
CA LEU A 182 21.68 -6.46 -0.75
C LEU A 182 20.19 -6.50 -0.39
N VAL A 183 19.78 -5.64 0.53
CA VAL A 183 18.40 -5.11 0.50
C VAL A 183 18.54 -3.60 0.58
N HIS A 184 18.35 -2.99 -0.59
CA HIS A 184 18.23 -1.55 -0.74
C HIS A 184 16.80 -1.29 -1.21
N VAL A 185 16.09 -0.41 -0.51
CA VAL A 185 14.86 0.21 -1.02
C VAL A 185 15.20 1.66 -1.29
N ASN A 186 14.77 2.16 -2.44
CA ASN A 186 14.79 3.57 -2.78
C ASN A 186 13.57 3.85 -3.64
N ALA A 187 12.50 4.29 -2.98
CA ALA A 187 11.21 4.46 -3.63
C ALA A 187 10.58 5.82 -3.31
N ASP A 188 9.95 6.43 -4.31
CA ASP A 188 9.14 7.64 -4.14
C ASP A 188 7.66 7.33 -4.33
N PHE A 189 6.83 7.92 -3.50
CA PHE A 189 5.38 7.74 -3.49
C PHE A 189 4.67 9.06 -3.74
N SER A 190 3.57 8.95 -4.48
CA SER A 190 2.52 9.96 -4.59
C SER A 190 1.25 9.23 -4.97
N VAL A 191 0.69 8.46 -4.03
CA VAL A 191 -0.47 7.59 -4.26
C VAL A 191 -1.65 8.02 -3.39
N THR A 192 -2.85 7.96 -3.95
CA THR A 192 -4.11 8.24 -3.27
C THR A 192 -5.03 7.03 -3.39
N TYR A 193 -5.53 6.57 -2.25
CA TYR A 193 -6.52 5.53 -2.08
C TYR A 193 -7.84 6.19 -1.66
N VAL A 194 -8.93 5.84 -2.34
CA VAL A 194 -10.27 6.26 -1.98
C VAL A 194 -11.11 5.01 -1.76
N VAL A 195 -11.62 4.82 -0.56
CA VAL A 195 -12.50 3.71 -0.22
C VAL A 195 -13.89 4.26 0.09
N SER A 196 -14.92 3.75 -0.56
CA SER A 196 -16.31 4.07 -0.26
C SER A 196 -17.09 2.82 0.03
N VAL A 197 -17.95 2.87 1.05
CA VAL A 197 -18.78 1.73 1.45
C VAL A 197 -20.25 2.12 1.40
N SER A 198 -21.06 1.31 0.73
CA SER A 198 -22.51 1.41 0.76
C SER A 198 -23.11 0.08 1.21
N GLN A 199 -23.94 0.13 2.24
CA GLN A 199 -24.64 -1.04 2.78
C GLN A 199 -26.13 -0.95 2.44
N GLY A 200 -26.64 -1.99 1.78
CA GLY A 200 -28.07 -2.26 1.63
C GLY A 200 -28.52 -3.37 2.58
N THR A 201 -29.81 -3.67 2.61
CA THR A 201 -30.39 -4.67 3.54
C THR A 201 -29.77 -6.07 3.39
N ASN A 202 -29.39 -6.47 2.18
CA ASN A 202 -28.81 -7.78 1.88
C ASN A 202 -27.55 -7.67 0.99
N SER A 203 -26.97 -6.48 0.89
CA SER A 203 -25.80 -6.25 0.04
C SER A 203 -24.82 -5.27 0.68
N THR A 204 -23.54 -5.49 0.43
CA THR A 204 -22.49 -4.52 0.73
C THR A 204 -21.71 -4.29 -0.54
N THR A 205 -21.57 -3.02 -0.91
CA THR A 205 -20.69 -2.58 -1.99
C THR A 205 -19.55 -1.79 -1.40
N VAL A 206 -18.32 -2.21 -1.70
CA VAL A 206 -17.10 -1.48 -1.38
C VAL A 206 -16.48 -1.05 -2.70
N ASN A 207 -16.29 0.24 -2.91
CA ASN A 207 -15.51 0.73 -4.04
C ASN A 207 -14.18 1.27 -3.55
N ILE A 208 -13.09 0.77 -4.13
CA ILE A 208 -11.74 1.26 -3.91
C ILE A 208 -11.29 1.93 -5.20
N SER A 209 -10.73 3.12 -5.14
CA SER A 209 -10.04 3.74 -6.26
C SER A 209 -8.62 4.06 -5.85
N VAL A 210 -7.68 3.72 -6.71
CA VAL A 210 -6.25 3.97 -6.51
C VAL A 210 -5.77 4.82 -7.67
N SER A 211 -5.08 5.90 -7.33
CA SER A 211 -4.51 6.81 -8.31
C SER A 211 -3.18 7.36 -7.84
N GLY A 212 -2.21 7.46 -8.74
CA GLY A 212 -0.92 8.09 -8.45
C GLY A 212 0.26 7.28 -8.95
N THR A 213 1.42 7.47 -8.30
CA THR A 213 2.67 6.88 -8.75
C THR A 213 3.51 6.32 -7.61
N ALA A 214 4.16 5.19 -7.86
CA ALA A 214 5.24 4.64 -7.06
C ALA A 214 6.48 4.45 -7.95
N THR A 215 7.57 5.15 -7.66
CA THR A 215 8.84 5.04 -8.41
C THR A 215 9.81 4.19 -7.60
N ASP A 216 10.32 3.11 -8.17
CA ASP A 216 11.43 2.31 -7.66
C ASP A 216 12.70 2.68 -8.44
N HIS A 217 13.61 3.40 -7.77
CA HIS A 217 14.86 3.89 -8.35
C HIS A 217 15.92 2.79 -8.54
N ILE A 218 15.70 1.61 -7.98
CA ILE A 218 16.62 0.46 -8.08
C ILE A 218 16.21 -0.40 -9.26
N ALA A 219 14.90 -0.70 -9.36
CA ALA A 219 14.34 -1.38 -10.51
C ALA A 219 14.31 -0.49 -11.77
N LEU A 220 14.53 0.83 -11.61
CA LEU A 220 14.37 1.85 -12.65
C LEU A 220 12.97 1.77 -13.26
N VAL A 221 11.95 1.77 -12.40
CA VAL A 221 10.55 1.61 -12.79
C VAL A 221 9.70 2.65 -12.09
N ARG A 222 8.75 3.26 -12.79
CA ARG A 222 7.68 4.04 -12.18
C ARG A 222 6.33 3.40 -12.51
N ALA A 223 5.66 2.88 -11.50
CA ALA A 223 4.28 2.45 -11.59
C ALA A 223 3.36 3.67 -11.55
N HIS A 224 2.37 3.68 -12.43
CA HIS A 224 1.28 4.64 -12.50
C HIS A 224 -0.02 3.90 -12.33
N GLU A 225 -0.75 4.20 -11.28
CA GLU A 225 -2.00 3.54 -10.96
C GLU A 225 -3.14 4.50 -11.27
N ASN A 226 -4.17 3.99 -11.96
CA ASN A 226 -5.45 4.67 -12.10
C ASN A 226 -6.53 3.61 -12.31
N PHE A 227 -6.93 2.96 -11.22
CA PHE A 227 -7.91 1.90 -11.27
C PHE A 227 -8.94 2.00 -10.16
N GLY A 228 -10.06 1.31 -10.40
CA GLY A 228 -11.17 1.15 -9.48
C GLY A 228 -11.50 -0.32 -9.29
N LEU A 229 -11.81 -0.68 -8.07
CA LEU A 229 -12.31 -1.97 -7.64
C LEU A 229 -13.70 -1.79 -7.07
N GLY A 230 -14.66 -2.56 -7.53
CA GLY A 230 -15.98 -2.69 -6.91
C GLY A 230 -16.15 -4.10 -6.36
N LEU A 231 -16.31 -4.24 -5.05
CA LEU A 231 -16.66 -5.49 -4.39
C LEU A 231 -18.13 -5.44 -4.03
N GLU A 232 -18.90 -6.42 -4.51
CA GLU A 232 -20.32 -6.55 -4.23
C GLU A 232 -20.59 -7.95 -3.70
N ASN A 233 -21.12 -8.05 -2.49
CA ASN A 233 -21.60 -9.30 -1.94
C ASN A 233 -23.12 -9.24 -1.81
N SER A 234 -23.80 -10.32 -2.20
CA SER A 234 -25.24 -10.49 -2.02
C SER A 234 -25.56 -11.92 -1.59
N THR A 235 -26.57 -12.07 -0.74
CA THR A 235 -27.07 -13.38 -0.30
C THR A 235 -28.54 -13.53 -0.66
N SER A 236 -28.87 -14.62 -1.35
CA SER A 236 -30.24 -14.99 -1.73
C SER A 236 -30.48 -16.47 -1.42
N GLY A 237 -31.38 -16.73 -0.47
CA GLY A 237 -31.60 -18.09 0.05
C GLY A 237 -30.34 -18.66 0.70
N GLN A 238 -29.85 -19.80 0.20
CA GLN A 238 -28.61 -20.45 0.67
C GLN A 238 -27.39 -20.13 -0.21
N THR A 239 -27.53 -19.20 -1.16
CA THR A 239 -26.46 -18.84 -2.10
C THR A 239 -25.94 -17.46 -1.80
N THR A 240 -24.64 -17.36 -1.59
CA THR A 240 -23.92 -16.09 -1.53
C THR A 240 -23.17 -15.88 -2.83
N THR A 241 -23.37 -14.73 -3.46
CA THR A 241 -22.62 -14.31 -4.65
C THR A 241 -21.73 -13.13 -4.27
N GLY A 242 -20.42 -13.31 -4.43
CA GLY A 242 -19.45 -12.23 -4.39
C GLY A 242 -19.02 -11.87 -5.81
N THR A 243 -18.95 -10.58 -6.11
CA THR A 243 -18.46 -10.05 -7.38
C THR A 243 -17.37 -9.04 -7.09
N VAL A 244 -16.20 -9.21 -7.71
CA VAL A 244 -15.13 -8.21 -7.73
C VAL A 244 -15.04 -7.69 -9.16
N ARG A 245 -15.16 -6.38 -9.35
CA ARG A 245 -14.98 -5.70 -10.64
C ARG A 245 -13.75 -4.82 -10.58
N TRP A 246 -12.78 -5.05 -11.44
CA TRP A 246 -11.62 -4.20 -11.63
C TRP A 246 -11.81 -3.40 -12.93
N ASN A 247 -11.59 -2.09 -12.89
CA ASN A 247 -11.68 -1.24 -14.08
C ASN A 247 -10.59 -0.15 -14.02
N GLY A 248 -9.83 0.05 -15.09
CA GLY A 248 -8.87 1.14 -15.19
C GLY A 248 -7.55 0.73 -15.83
N GLY A 249 -6.45 1.30 -15.37
CA GLY A 249 -5.13 1.04 -15.91
C GLY A 249 -4.06 0.95 -14.83
N VAL A 250 -3.08 0.07 -15.06
CA VAL A 250 -1.77 0.14 -14.42
C VAL A 250 -0.73 0.36 -15.51
N GLY A 251 -0.05 1.49 -15.43
CA GLY A 251 1.09 1.84 -16.28
C GLY A 251 2.41 1.59 -15.57
N ILE A 252 3.43 1.27 -16.34
CA ILE A 252 4.82 1.18 -15.90
C ILE A 252 5.66 1.97 -16.90
N ASP A 253 6.36 2.98 -16.42
CA ASP A 253 7.50 3.54 -17.14
C ASP A 253 8.74 2.73 -16.77
N LEU A 254 9.42 2.18 -17.77
CA LEU A 254 10.80 1.75 -17.66
C LEU A 254 11.67 3.00 -17.75
N LEU A 255 12.46 3.26 -16.72
CA LEU A 255 13.27 4.47 -16.60
C LEU A 255 14.68 4.23 -17.15
N LYS A 256 15.29 5.30 -17.65
CA LYS A 256 16.71 5.31 -18.01
C LYS A 256 17.56 5.22 -16.75
N ALA A 257 18.86 5.01 -16.94
CA ALA A 257 19.84 4.94 -15.85
C ALA A 257 19.92 6.20 -14.98
N ASP A 258 19.31 7.32 -15.40
CA ASP A 258 19.17 8.53 -14.58
C ASP A 258 18.07 8.43 -13.52
N GLY A 259 17.24 7.38 -13.53
CA GLY A 259 16.14 7.16 -12.58
C GLY A 259 14.97 8.14 -12.73
N VAL A 260 14.96 8.97 -13.77
CA VAL A 260 13.97 10.05 -13.92
C VAL A 260 13.30 10.03 -15.30
N THR A 261 14.08 9.83 -16.35
CA THR A 261 13.61 9.90 -17.73
C THR A 261 13.00 8.56 -18.13
N THR A 262 11.78 8.58 -18.65
CA THR A 262 11.15 7.39 -19.25
C THR A 262 11.94 6.95 -20.49
N ASP A 263 12.31 5.67 -20.52
CA ASP A 263 12.86 4.98 -21.69
C ASP A 263 11.72 4.43 -22.54
N HIS A 264 10.86 3.63 -21.91
CA HIS A 264 9.67 3.03 -22.50
C HIS A 264 8.52 3.02 -21.51
N SER A 265 7.30 2.91 -22.01
CA SER A 265 6.09 2.77 -21.20
C SER A 265 5.30 1.54 -21.60
N VAL A 266 4.79 0.83 -20.61
CA VAL A 266 3.89 -0.31 -20.76
C VAL A 266 2.64 -0.02 -19.96
N ALA A 267 1.45 -0.10 -20.55
CA ALA A 267 0.20 0.06 -19.81
C ALA A 267 -0.71 -1.14 -19.99
N PHE A 268 -1.30 -1.58 -18.88
CA PHE A 268 -2.32 -2.62 -18.84
C PHE A 268 -3.65 -1.96 -18.52
N ASN A 269 -4.47 -1.75 -19.55
CA ASN A 269 -5.83 -1.23 -19.40
C ASN A 269 -6.77 -2.42 -19.20
N VAL A 270 -7.18 -2.68 -17.97
CA VAL A 270 -7.91 -3.91 -17.63
C VAL A 270 -9.39 -3.63 -17.32
N ASN A 271 -10.23 -4.57 -17.70
CA ASN A 271 -11.58 -4.70 -17.21
C ASN A 271 -11.77 -6.15 -16.79
N ALA A 272 -11.76 -6.38 -15.48
CA ALA A 272 -11.91 -7.71 -14.92
C ALA A 272 -13.19 -7.80 -14.09
N THR A 273 -13.85 -8.94 -14.15
CA THR A 273 -14.94 -9.33 -13.27
C THR A 273 -14.68 -10.74 -12.78
N VAL A 274 -14.64 -10.90 -11.46
CA VAL A 274 -14.55 -12.18 -10.77
C VAL A 274 -15.84 -12.40 -10.04
N THR A 275 -16.51 -13.51 -10.33
CA THR A 275 -17.74 -13.89 -9.64
C THR A 275 -17.51 -15.18 -8.89
N THR A 276 -17.67 -15.14 -7.58
CA THR A 276 -17.67 -16.32 -6.72
C THR A 276 -19.09 -16.61 -6.25
N GLN A 277 -19.57 -17.82 -6.45
CA GLN A 277 -20.86 -18.28 -5.93
C GLN A 277 -20.62 -19.43 -4.96
N THR A 278 -21.15 -19.29 -3.75
CA THR A 278 -21.08 -20.31 -2.71
C THR A 278 -22.48 -20.75 -2.34
N THR A 279 -22.77 -22.05 -2.47
CA THR A 279 -24.05 -22.67 -2.11
C THR A 279 -23.77 -23.90 -1.24
N GLY A 280 -24.17 -23.84 0.03
CA GLY A 280 -23.80 -24.88 1.00
C GLY A 280 -22.27 -24.99 1.15
N THR A 281 -21.70 -26.15 0.82
CA THR A 281 -20.23 -26.37 0.82
C THR A 281 -19.58 -26.26 -0.57
N ALA A 282 -20.36 -26.04 -1.62
CA ALA A 282 -19.84 -25.88 -2.98
C ALA A 282 -19.52 -24.42 -3.26
N SER A 283 -18.35 -24.16 -3.88
CA SER A 283 -17.96 -22.83 -4.35
C SER A 283 -17.53 -22.92 -5.82
N THR A 284 -18.01 -21.99 -6.63
CA THR A 284 -17.57 -21.80 -8.02
C THR A 284 -17.00 -20.40 -8.18
N THR A 285 -15.94 -20.27 -8.95
CA THR A 285 -15.34 -18.96 -9.29
C THR A 285 -15.23 -18.86 -10.80
N THR A 286 -15.74 -17.76 -11.35
CA THR A 286 -15.68 -17.45 -12.77
C THR A 286 -14.92 -16.15 -12.98
N TRP A 287 -13.97 -16.15 -13.91
CA TRP A 287 -13.20 -14.99 -14.29
C TRP A 287 -13.61 -14.51 -15.69
N SER A 288 -13.68 -13.19 -15.83
CA SER A 288 -13.76 -12.51 -17.11
C SER A 288 -12.79 -11.34 -17.05
N LEU A 289 -11.76 -11.36 -17.88
CA LEU A 289 -10.78 -10.30 -18.00
C LEU A 289 -10.63 -9.96 -19.48
N ASN A 290 -10.78 -8.68 -19.80
CA ASN A 290 -10.50 -8.10 -21.09
C ASN A 290 -9.69 -6.80 -20.92
N GLY A 291 -8.99 -6.38 -21.96
CA GLY A 291 -8.18 -5.17 -21.86
C GLY A 291 -7.14 -5.05 -22.96
N ASP A 292 -6.41 -3.95 -22.94
CA ASP A 292 -5.31 -3.67 -23.85
C ASP A 292 -3.98 -3.66 -23.10
N VAL A 293 -2.96 -4.23 -23.74
CA VAL A 293 -1.56 -4.03 -23.37
C VAL A 293 -0.99 -3.04 -24.36
N GLU A 294 -0.64 -1.85 -23.86
CA GLU A 294 -0.03 -0.78 -24.66
C GLU A 294 1.48 -0.74 -24.41
N TYR A 295 2.23 -0.42 -25.45
CA TYR A 295 3.66 -0.14 -25.42
C TYR A 295 3.90 1.20 -26.10
N ASP A 296 4.48 2.16 -25.39
CA ASP A 296 4.68 3.54 -25.86
C ASP A 296 3.40 4.17 -26.43
N GLY A 297 2.26 3.89 -25.79
CA GLY A 297 0.93 4.37 -26.16
C GLY A 297 0.28 3.69 -27.37
N ALA A 298 0.92 2.66 -27.94
CA ALA A 298 0.35 1.85 -29.02
C ALA A 298 -0.08 0.47 -28.51
N VAL A 299 -1.27 0.01 -28.90
CA VAL A 299 -1.75 -1.34 -28.54
C VAL A 299 -0.79 -2.40 -29.11
N ALA A 300 -0.15 -3.13 -28.21
CA ALA A 300 0.78 -4.21 -28.50
C ALA A 300 0.12 -5.59 -28.41
N GLY A 301 -0.91 -5.74 -27.58
CA GLY A 301 -1.72 -6.95 -27.43
C GLY A 301 -3.01 -6.69 -26.67
N ASN A 302 -3.84 -7.71 -26.55
CA ASN A 302 -5.10 -7.67 -25.80
C ASN A 302 -5.09 -8.73 -24.71
N LEU A 303 -5.54 -8.36 -23.52
CA LEU A 303 -5.78 -9.31 -22.45
C LEU A 303 -7.10 -10.04 -22.72
N VAL A 304 -7.09 -11.36 -22.62
CA VAL A 304 -8.25 -12.20 -22.88
C VAL A 304 -8.35 -13.34 -21.88
N THR A 305 -9.57 -13.80 -21.61
CA THR A 305 -9.80 -14.99 -20.79
C THR A 305 -10.22 -16.17 -21.66
N LYS A 306 -9.50 -17.29 -21.55
CA LYS A 306 -9.78 -18.55 -22.25
C LYS A 306 -9.71 -19.69 -21.23
N ASN A 307 -10.76 -20.52 -21.16
CA ASN A 307 -10.84 -21.66 -20.22
C ASN A 307 -10.51 -21.29 -18.75
N ASN A 308 -10.96 -20.11 -18.29
CA ASN A 308 -10.71 -19.59 -16.94
C ASN A 308 -9.21 -19.32 -16.64
N GLN A 309 -8.42 -19.09 -17.68
CA GLN A 309 -7.03 -18.62 -17.61
C GLN A 309 -6.90 -17.32 -18.40
N VAL A 310 -5.93 -16.49 -18.03
CA VAL A 310 -5.69 -15.19 -18.66
C VAL A 310 -4.50 -15.28 -19.59
N TYR A 311 -4.64 -14.69 -20.77
CA TYR A 311 -3.64 -14.66 -21.81
C TYR A 311 -3.46 -13.24 -22.35
N VAL A 312 -2.28 -12.98 -22.90
CA VAL A 312 -2.04 -11.84 -23.79
C VAL A 312 -2.07 -12.34 -25.23
N ASP A 313 -3.07 -11.92 -25.98
CA ASP A 313 -3.14 -12.09 -27.43
C ASP A 313 -2.35 -10.95 -28.08
N TRP A 314 -1.14 -11.24 -28.56
CA TRP A 314 -0.27 -10.22 -29.13
C TRP A 314 -0.65 -9.86 -30.56
N THR A 315 -0.34 -8.63 -30.97
CA THR A 315 -0.58 -8.15 -32.35
C THR A 315 0.28 -8.84 -33.42
N ASP A 316 1.21 -9.71 -33.04
CA ASP A 316 1.95 -10.61 -33.95
C ASP A 316 1.26 -11.97 -34.15
N GLY A 317 0.10 -12.20 -33.51
CA GLY A 317 -0.68 -13.42 -33.59
C GLY A 317 -0.22 -14.53 -32.63
N MET A 318 0.79 -14.27 -31.80
CA MET A 318 1.22 -15.17 -30.73
C MET A 318 0.42 -14.93 -29.46
N GLU A 319 0.38 -15.95 -28.60
CA GLU A 319 -0.30 -15.93 -27.31
C GLU A 319 0.70 -16.27 -26.22
N ASP A 320 0.70 -15.51 -25.12
CA ASP A 320 1.46 -15.82 -23.90
C ASP A 320 0.53 -15.84 -22.68
N THR A 321 0.82 -16.71 -21.72
CA THR A 321 0.08 -16.76 -20.45
C THR A 321 0.33 -15.49 -19.64
N PHE A 322 -0.73 -14.94 -19.05
CA PHE A 322 -0.67 -13.82 -18.12
C PHE A 322 -1.04 -14.29 -16.73
N ASP A 323 -0.22 -13.97 -15.72
CA ASP A 323 -0.57 -14.23 -14.33
C ASP A 323 -1.34 -13.03 -13.75
N PRO A 324 -2.66 -13.13 -13.51
CA PRO A 324 -3.43 -12.03 -12.94
C PRO A 324 -3.16 -11.84 -11.44
N SER A 325 -2.39 -12.71 -10.78
CA SER A 325 -2.05 -12.54 -9.37
C SER A 325 -1.30 -11.23 -9.10
N VAL A 326 -0.51 -10.73 -10.07
CA VAL A 326 0.18 -9.44 -9.97
C VAL A 326 -0.78 -8.25 -9.89
N LEU A 327 -2.00 -8.38 -10.44
CA LEU A 327 -3.07 -7.39 -10.28
C LEU A 327 -3.76 -7.51 -8.92
N ALA A 328 -3.76 -8.71 -8.35
CA ALA A 328 -4.32 -8.98 -7.02
C ALA A 328 -3.35 -8.58 -5.89
N HIS A 329 -2.04 -8.51 -6.14
CA HIS A 329 -1.07 -7.97 -5.18
C HIS A 329 -1.25 -6.46 -4.94
N GLN A 330 -1.95 -5.76 -5.84
CA GLN A 330 -2.36 -4.36 -5.65
C GLN A 330 -3.57 -4.21 -4.67
N LEU A 331 -4.03 -5.30 -4.04
CA LEU A 331 -5.10 -5.37 -3.02
C LEU A 331 -4.53 -5.62 -1.63
#